data_AF-A0A1I6DRY5-F1
#
_entry.id   AF-A0A1I6DRY5-F1
#
_cell.length_a   1.000
_cell.length_b   1.000
_cell.length_c   1.000
_cell.angle_alpha   90.00
_cell.angle_beta   90.00
_cell.angle_gamma   90.00
#
_symmetry.space_group_name_H-M   'P 1'
#
loop_
_entity.id
_entity.type
_entity.pdbx_description
1 polymer ?
#
loop_
_entity_poly.entity_id
_entity_poly.type
_entity_poly.pdbx_seq_one_letter_code
_entity_poly.pdbx_strand_id
1 'polypeptide(L)' 'MKTYPTSTLEVLSVPNEQVSDLVRSMTADRSFSSLVHSINEDLMGRDRQKRELARNALSHLGFVE' A
#
# COMPACT_ATOMS: atom_id res chain seq x y z
N MET A 1 -19.90 3.66 -2.52
CA MET A 1 -18.52 4.17 -2.45
C MET A 1 -17.59 2.98 -2.60
N LYS A 2 -16.61 3.02 -3.51
CA LYS A 2 -15.51 2.05 -3.46
C LYS A 2 -14.64 2.43 -2.27
N THR A 3 -14.49 1.52 -1.31
CA THR A 3 -13.59 1.73 -0.17
C THR A 3 -12.21 1.25 -0.59
N TYR A 4 -11.26 2.17 -0.68
CA TYR A 4 -9.86 1.84 -0.96
C TYR A 4 -9.12 1.53 0.34
N PRO A 5 -8.07 0.70 0.29
CA PRO A 5 -7.15 0.57 1.41
C PRO A 5 -6.49 1.93 1.68
N THR A 6 -6.35 2.21 2.97
CA THR A 6 -5.78 3.44 3.52
C THR A 6 -4.59 3.18 4.42
N SER A 7 -4.24 1.90 4.65
CA SER A 7 -3.14 1.50 5.53
C SER A 7 -2.34 0.32 4.97
N THR A 8 -1.14 0.13 5.52
CA THR A 8 -0.23 -0.99 5.24
C THR A 8 -0.92 -2.35 5.37
N LEU A 9 -1.69 -2.57 6.44
CA LEU A 9 -2.36 -3.85 6.71
C LEU A 9 -3.51 -4.13 5.72
N GLU A 10 -4.24 -3.09 5.34
CA GLU A 10 -5.31 -3.23 4.35
C GLU A 10 -4.75 -3.58 2.98
N VAL A 11 -3.62 -3.00 2.57
CA VAL A 11 -2.93 -3.37 1.33
C VAL A 11 -2.51 -4.84 1.33
N LEU A 12 -1.91 -5.31 2.43
CA LEU A 12 -1.51 -6.71 2.57
C LEU A 12 -2.70 -7.69 2.57
N SER A 13 -3.91 -7.19 2.84
CA SER A 13 -5.14 -8.01 2.80
C SER A 13 -5.74 -8.09 1.38
N VAL A 14 -5.25 -7.30 0.43
CA VAL A 14 -5.71 -7.32 -0.96
C VAL A 14 -5.16 -8.55 -1.67
N PRO A 15 -6.00 -9.39 -2.31
CA PRO A 15 -5.51 -10.53 -3.08
C PRO A 15 -4.59 -10.09 -4.22
N ASN A 16 -3.52 -10.85 -4.47
CA ASN A 16 -2.49 -10.53 -5.48
C ASN A 16 -3.09 -10.24 -6.86
N GLU A 17 -4.09 -11.01 -7.27
CA GLU A 17 -4.77 -10.86 -8.55
C GLU A 17 -5.56 -9.55 -8.68
N GLN A 18 -5.91 -8.90 -7.57
CA GLN A 18 -6.66 -7.64 -7.53
C GLN A 18 -5.76 -6.40 -7.37
N VAL A 19 -4.47 -6.58 -7.06
CA VAL A 19 -3.56 -5.45 -6.81
C VAL A 19 -3.44 -4.54 -8.04
N SER A 20 -3.32 -5.13 -9.23
CA SER A 20 -3.16 -4.34 -10.46
C SER A 20 -4.37 -3.44 -10.75
N ASP A 21 -5.58 -3.96 -10.56
CA ASP A 21 -6.84 -3.22 -10.72
C ASP A 21 -7.03 -2.18 -9.62
N LEU A 22 -6.60 -2.50 -8.39
CA LEU A 22 -6.58 -1.56 -7.28
C LEU A 22 -5.70 -0.35 -7.60
N VAL A 23 -4.43 -0.57 -7.99
CA VAL A 23 -3.48 0.50 -8.31
C VAL A 23 -4.02 1.38 -9.44
N ARG A 24 -4.59 0.76 -10.50
CA ARG A 24 -5.23 1.49 -11.60
C ARG A 24 -6.39 2.36 -11.12
N SER A 25 -7.27 1.79 -10.31
CA SER A 25 -8.46 2.50 -9.78
C SER A 25 -8.05 3.66 -8.88
N MET A 26 -7.13 3.45 -7.94
CA MET A 26 -6.66 4.49 -7.02
C MET A 26 -5.85 5.59 -7.73
N THR A 27 -5.14 5.24 -8.81
CA THR A 27 -4.43 6.23 -9.64
C THR A 27 -5.41 7.11 -10.41
N ALA A 28 -6.46 6.52 -11.00
CA ALA A 28 -7.53 7.26 -11.66
C ALA A 28 -8.24 8.23 -10.68
N ASP A 29 -8.46 7.78 -9.45
CA ASP A 29 -9.09 8.55 -8.38
C ASP A 29 -8.13 9.49 -7.62
N ARG A 30 -6.85 9.54 -8.03
CA ARG A 30 -5.79 10.37 -7.42
C ARG A 30 -5.59 10.14 -5.92
N SER A 31 -5.95 8.95 -5.42
CA SER A 31 -5.82 8.55 -4.01
C SER A 31 -4.59 7.69 -3.73
N PHE A 32 -3.96 7.14 -4.78
CA PHE A 32 -2.82 6.24 -4.65
C PHE A 32 -1.61 6.86 -3.93
N SER A 33 -1.32 8.13 -4.20
CA SER A 33 -0.21 8.85 -3.55
C SER A 33 -0.36 8.96 -2.03
N SER A 34 -1.60 9.16 -1.55
CA SER A 34 -1.91 9.25 -0.12
C SER A 34 -1.64 7.91 0.58
N LEU A 35 -2.06 6.81 -0.04
CA LEU A 35 -1.79 5.46 0.46
C LEU A 35 -0.27 5.19 0.52
N VAL A 36 0.44 5.44 -0.57
CA VAL A 36 1.90 5.23 -0.62
C VAL A 36 2.62 6.11 0.41
N HIS A 37 2.17 7.34 0.61
CA HIS A 37 2.72 8.21 1.65
C HIS A 37 2.54 7.60 3.04
N SER A 38 1.34 7.10 3.38
CA SER A 38 1.11 6.43 4.66
C SER A 38 2.01 5.20 4.86
N ILE A 39 2.23 4.41 3.81
CA ILE A 39 3.11 3.23 3.88
C ILE A 39 4.56 3.66 4.09
N ASN A 40 5.00 4.73 3.44
CA ASN A 40 6.35 5.26 3.61
C ASN A 40 6.58 5.83 5.02
N GLU A 41 5.57 6.43 5.66
CA GLU A 41 5.67 6.84 7.07
C GLU A 41 5.89 5.63 7.99
N ASP A 42 5.19 4.52 7.75
CA ASP A 42 5.42 3.26 8.49
C ASP A 42 6.84 2.70 8.22
N LEU A 43 7.34 2.81 6.99
CA LEU A 43 8.69 2.38 6.58
C LEU A 43 9.81 3.23 7.23
N MET A 44 9.59 4.52 7.39
CA MET A 44 10.56 5.44 8.01
C MET A 44 10.48 5.44 9.55
N GLY A 45 9.46 4.80 10.11
CA GLY A 45 9.23 4.69 11.54
C GLY A 45 10.30 3.89 12.30
N ARG A 46 10.32 4.05 13.63
CA ARG A 46 11.28 3.35 14.51
C ARG A 46 10.90 1.89 14.82
N ASP A 47 9.63 1.55 14.65
CA ASP A 47 9.11 0.20 14.90
C ASP A 47 9.55 -0.76 13.79
N ARG A 48 10.39 -1.74 14.14
CA ARG A 48 10.93 -2.73 13.20
C ARG A 48 9.82 -3.54 12.52
N GLN A 49 8.78 -3.93 13.25
CA GLN A 49 7.71 -4.75 12.70
C GLN A 49 6.91 -3.96 11.67
N LYS A 50 6.57 -2.70 11.98
CA LYS A 50 5.88 -1.82 11.02
C LYS A 50 6.68 -1.59 9.75
N ARG A 51 8.00 -1.38 9.87
CA ARG A 51 8.87 -1.22 8.70
C ARG A 51 8.84 -2.44 7.79
N GLU A 52 8.88 -3.64 8.37
CA GLU A 52 8.87 -4.88 7.61
C GLU A 52 7.54 -5.08 6.88
N LEU A 53 6.42 -4.79 7.55
CA LEU A 53 5.09 -4.80 6.93
C LEU A 53 4.98 -3.76 5.81
N ALA A 54 5.51 -2.56 6.02
CA ALA A 54 5.51 -1.51 5.00
C ALA A 54 6.32 -1.91 3.76
N ARG A 55 7.51 -2.49 3.95
CA ARG A 55 8.31 -3.03 2.85
C ARG A 55 7.54 -4.10 2.07
N ASN A 56 6.89 -5.02 2.79
CA ASN A 56 6.09 -6.08 2.16
C ASN A 56 4.89 -5.48 1.41
N ALA A 57 4.23 -4.45 1.94
CA ALA A 57 3.13 -3.77 1.27
C ALA A 57 3.59 -3.05 -0.01
N LEU A 58 4.74 -2.37 0.01
CA LEU A 58 5.32 -1.76 -1.20
C LEU A 58 5.67 -2.82 -2.26
N SER A 59 6.29 -3.92 -1.84
CA SER A 59 6.57 -5.05 -2.74
C SER A 59 5.29 -5.65 -3.32
N HIS A 60 4.25 -5.79 -2.49
CA HIS A 60 2.91 -6.26 -2.90
C HIS A 60 2.31 -5.35 -3.97
N LEU A 61 2.48 -4.03 -3.85
CA LEU A 61 2.06 -3.03 -4.83
C LEU A 61 2.94 -2.98 -6.10
N GLY A 62 4.01 -3.78 -6.16
CA GLY A 62 4.92 -3.85 -7.31
C GLY A 62 6.04 -2.81 -7.30
N PHE A 63 6.28 -2.13 -6.18
CA PHE A 63 7.52 -1.35 -6.02
C PHE A 63 8.71 -2.30 -5.86
N VAL A 64 9.76 -2.07 -6.63
CA VAL A 64 10.99 -2.89 -6.64
C VAL A 64 11.87 -2.49 -5.45
N GLU A 65 12.63 -3.45 -4.91
CA GLU A 65 13.71 -3.18 -3.93
C GLU A 65 14.82 -2.29 -4.51
#